data_AF-A0A8D8MPX0-F1
#
_entry.id   AF-A0A8D8MPX0-F1
#
_cell.length_a   1.000
_cell.length_b   1.000
_cell.length_c   1.000
_cell.angle_alpha   90.00
_cell.angle_beta   90.00
_cell.angle_gamma   90.00
#
_symmetry.space_group_name_H-M   'P 1'
#
loop_
_entity.id
_entity.type
_entity.pdbx_description
1 polymer ?
#
loop_
_entity_poly.entity_id
_entity_poly.type
_entity_poly.pdbx_seq_one_letter_code
_entity_poly.pdbx_strand_id
1 'polypeptide(L)'
;VLDLADLPKTTDEMKHIVSEAFDFLSGTHIEDLIIAKLKEEFLNPDLHIEISSILSDLIQFMTDLCTKWRNIMTAIENDDLDGIRVELESLDLNLRKSVINSWDNEYGSPLHFAAYRRNYQITKFLLENGANPNSRIDFLTRKKMPFDANVNKIIKRGAITPMSIAAAKGDLPIVKLLHEKGGCINAKTFRKEYTPLNVAEAAGHSDVIEYLIGNGSERGSVLVYFPEDLLFFNFV
;
A
#
# COMPACT_ATOMS: atom_id res chain seq x y z
N VAL A 1 29.69 5.23 12.00
CA VAL A 1 28.82 6.40 11.79
C VAL A 1 29.29 7.02 10.49
N LEU A 2 28.73 6.58 9.37
CA LEU A 2 29.15 7.06 8.05
C LEU A 2 28.37 8.35 7.77
N ASP A 3 29.11 9.45 7.65
CA ASP A 3 28.60 10.71 7.14
C ASP A 3 28.43 10.57 5.62
N LEU A 4 27.20 10.75 5.15
CA LEU A 4 26.79 10.59 3.75
C LEU A 4 27.46 11.60 2.80
N ALA A 5 28.24 12.55 3.34
CA ALA A 5 28.99 13.57 2.61
C ALA A 5 30.35 13.11 2.04
N ASP A 6 30.92 11.99 2.53
CA ASP A 6 32.26 11.53 2.11
C ASP A 6 32.25 10.55 0.91
N LEU A 7 31.07 10.18 0.41
CA LEU A 7 30.96 9.35 -0.78
C LEU A 7 31.17 10.22 -2.04
N PRO A 8 32.07 9.82 -2.97
CA PRO A 8 32.33 10.59 -4.19
C PRO A 8 31.04 10.75 -5.03
N LYS A 9 31.04 11.74 -5.93
CA LYS A 9 29.94 12.28 -6.77
C LYS A 9 28.94 11.29 -7.42
N THR A 10 29.16 9.99 -7.29
CA THR A 10 28.24 8.87 -7.52
C THR A 10 27.03 8.83 -6.56
N THR A 11 27.00 9.64 -5.49
CA THR A 11 25.93 9.59 -4.48
C THR A 11 24.58 10.10 -4.96
N ASP A 12 24.50 11.13 -5.79
CA ASP A 12 23.20 11.63 -6.26
C ASP A 12 22.60 10.73 -7.34
N GLU A 13 23.43 10.17 -8.22
CA GLU A 13 23.03 9.13 -9.16
C GLU A 13 22.66 7.83 -8.44
N MET A 14 23.43 7.37 -7.45
CA MET A 14 23.07 6.18 -6.66
C MET A 14 21.84 6.42 -5.78
N LYS A 15 21.69 7.60 -5.17
CA LYS A 15 20.45 7.97 -4.45
C LYS A 15 19.26 8.03 -5.41
N HIS A 16 19.47 8.50 -6.63
CA HIS A 16 18.44 8.51 -7.67
C HIS A 16 18.09 7.09 -8.14
N ILE A 17 19.08 6.23 -8.40
CA ILE A 17 18.88 4.81 -8.76
C ILE A 17 18.21 4.04 -7.61
N VAL A 18 18.62 4.28 -6.36
CA VAL A 18 17.97 3.71 -5.17
C VAL A 18 16.55 4.25 -5.02
N SER A 19 16.32 5.55 -5.28
CA SER A 19 14.98 6.16 -5.29
C SER A 19 14.10 5.61 -6.42
N GLU A 20 14.64 5.40 -7.63
CA GLU A 20 13.94 4.79 -8.77
C GLU A 20 13.69 3.29 -8.53
N ALA A 21 14.64 2.58 -7.92
CA ALA A 21 14.46 1.20 -7.47
C ALA A 21 13.38 1.11 -6.37
N PHE A 22 13.23 2.17 -5.57
CA PHE A 22 12.17 2.33 -4.59
C PHE A 22 10.81 2.68 -5.23
N ASP A 23 10.75 3.50 -6.28
CA ASP A 23 9.54 3.67 -7.10
C ASP A 23 9.12 2.33 -7.76
N PHE A 24 10.10 1.44 -7.97
CA PHE A 24 9.92 0.07 -8.46
C PHE A 24 9.63 -1.00 -7.40
N LEU A 25 9.35 -0.63 -6.13
CA LEU A 25 8.77 -1.52 -5.10
C LEU A 25 7.35 -2.02 -5.43
N SER A 26 7.03 -2.16 -6.72
CA SER A 26 6.02 -3.08 -7.22
C SER A 26 6.66 -4.44 -7.49
N GLY A 27 6.60 -5.31 -6.49
CA GLY A 27 6.66 -6.74 -6.73
C GLY A 27 7.87 -7.45 -6.16
N THR A 28 7.55 -8.54 -5.47
CA THR A 28 8.47 -9.56 -4.98
C THR A 28 9.41 -10.04 -6.08
N HIS A 29 10.62 -9.50 -6.06
CA HIS A 29 11.93 -10.10 -6.36
C HIS A 29 12.99 -8.98 -6.39
N ILE A 30 12.82 -7.88 -5.66
CA ILE A 30 13.76 -6.75 -5.75
C ILE A 30 15.12 -7.12 -5.17
N GLU A 31 15.19 -7.92 -4.10
CA GLU A 31 16.47 -8.53 -3.69
C GLU A 31 17.06 -9.35 -4.83
N ASP A 32 16.33 -10.28 -5.44
CA ASP A 32 16.85 -11.14 -6.52
C ASP A 32 17.18 -10.38 -7.81
N LEU A 33 16.43 -9.32 -8.15
CA LEU A 33 16.55 -8.54 -9.38
C LEU A 33 17.61 -7.44 -9.22
N ILE A 34 17.72 -6.80 -8.05
CA ILE A 34 18.84 -5.90 -7.71
C ILE A 34 20.12 -6.73 -7.59
N ILE A 35 20.11 -7.89 -6.91
CA ILE A 35 21.26 -8.79 -6.86
C ILE A 35 21.59 -9.30 -8.26
N ALA A 36 20.61 -9.69 -9.09
CA ALA A 36 20.86 -10.13 -10.46
C ALA A 36 21.40 -9.01 -11.34
N LYS A 37 20.85 -7.80 -11.26
CA LYS A 37 21.24 -6.65 -12.09
C LYS A 37 22.57 -6.04 -11.66
N LEU A 38 22.85 -6.01 -10.35
CA LEU A 38 24.17 -5.69 -9.82
C LEU A 38 25.19 -6.79 -10.19
N LYS A 39 24.81 -8.07 -10.20
CA LYS A 39 25.69 -9.13 -10.74
C LYS A 39 25.92 -9.01 -12.25
N GLU A 40 24.91 -8.59 -13.02
CA GLU A 40 24.94 -8.47 -14.48
C GLU A 40 25.75 -7.24 -14.94
N GLU A 41 25.63 -6.08 -14.27
CA GLU A 41 26.42 -4.87 -14.56
C GLU A 41 27.87 -4.94 -14.04
N PHE A 42 28.12 -5.67 -12.94
CA PHE A 42 29.46 -5.76 -12.33
C PHE A 42 30.24 -7.04 -12.65
N LEU A 43 29.80 -7.83 -13.63
CA LEU A 43 30.56 -8.94 -14.23
C LEU A 43 31.68 -8.45 -15.16
N ASN A 44 32.36 -7.36 -14.78
CA ASN A 44 33.58 -6.90 -15.43
C ASN A 44 34.78 -7.26 -14.51
N PRO A 45 35.62 -8.25 -14.89
CA PRO A 45 36.69 -8.76 -14.03
C PRO A 45 37.75 -7.71 -13.62
N ASP A 46 37.73 -6.52 -14.23
CA ASP A 46 38.65 -5.42 -13.96
C ASP A 46 38.16 -4.43 -12.88
N LEU A 47 36.94 -4.57 -12.36
CA LEU A 47 36.39 -3.68 -11.32
C LEU A 47 36.79 -4.16 -9.90
N HIS A 48 37.74 -3.44 -9.30
CA HIS A 48 38.46 -3.63 -8.03
C HIS A 48 37.63 -3.90 -6.75
N ILE A 49 38.31 -4.42 -5.71
CA ILE A 49 37.85 -4.74 -4.32
C ILE A 49 36.91 -3.68 -3.71
N GLU A 50 37.12 -2.39 -3.97
CA GLU A 50 36.27 -1.29 -3.46
C GLU A 50 34.81 -1.40 -3.91
N ILE A 51 34.57 -1.86 -5.14
CA ILE A 51 33.23 -1.98 -5.72
C ILE A 51 32.48 -3.16 -5.11
N SER A 52 33.18 -4.24 -4.76
CA SER A 52 32.61 -5.36 -4.02
C SER A 52 32.18 -4.96 -2.60
N SER A 53 32.90 -4.05 -1.94
CA SER A 53 32.53 -3.55 -0.61
C SER A 53 31.28 -2.68 -0.67
N ILE A 54 31.24 -1.72 -1.60
CA ILE A 54 30.09 -0.82 -1.80
C ILE A 54 28.82 -1.63 -2.13
N LEU A 55 28.96 -2.65 -2.99
CA LEU A 55 27.86 -3.55 -3.35
C LEU A 55 27.34 -4.33 -2.13
N SER A 56 28.23 -4.82 -1.27
CA SER A 56 27.86 -5.52 -0.04
C SER A 56 27.11 -4.61 0.93
N ASP A 57 27.57 -3.37 1.11
CA ASP A 57 26.93 -2.38 1.99
C ASP A 57 25.53 -2.00 1.48
N LEU A 58 25.37 -1.84 0.16
CA LEU A 58 24.08 -1.57 -0.47
C LEU A 58 23.10 -2.73 -0.30
N ILE A 59 23.56 -3.98 -0.48
CA ILE A 59 22.73 -5.18 -0.26
C ILE A 59 22.27 -5.23 1.20
N GLN A 60 23.20 -5.04 2.15
CA GLN A 60 22.87 -5.06 3.59
C GLN A 60 21.84 -3.99 3.93
N PHE A 61 22.03 -2.76 3.43
CA PHE A 61 21.09 -1.66 3.62
C PHE A 61 19.68 -1.99 3.08
N MET A 62 19.60 -2.57 1.88
CA MET A 62 18.32 -2.98 1.29
C MET A 62 17.65 -4.10 2.10
N THR A 63 18.40 -5.10 2.55
CA THR A 63 17.89 -6.18 3.40
C THR A 63 17.39 -5.68 4.75
N ASP A 64 18.06 -4.69 5.34
CA ASP A 64 17.61 -4.05 6.58
C ASP A 64 16.28 -3.33 6.37
N LEU A 65 16.11 -2.57 5.28
CA LEU A 65 14.83 -1.91 4.95
C LEU A 65 13.70 -2.92 4.73
N CYS A 66 13.96 -4.00 4.01
CA CYS A 66 13.00 -5.09 3.84
C CYS A 66 12.59 -5.70 5.19
N THR A 67 13.55 -5.89 6.10
CA THR A 67 13.28 -6.43 7.45
C THR A 67 12.42 -5.47 8.26
N LYS A 68 12.71 -4.17 8.23
CA LYS A 68 11.89 -3.14 8.91
C LYS A 68 10.47 -3.11 8.39
N TRP A 69 10.28 -3.19 7.08
CA TRP A 69 8.95 -3.27 6.49
C TRP A 69 8.19 -4.52 6.97
N ARG A 70 8.83 -5.69 7.00
CA ARG A 70 8.19 -6.93 7.51
C ARG A 70 7.82 -6.81 8.99
N ASN A 71 8.67 -6.18 9.80
CA ASN A 71 8.39 -5.93 11.22
C ASN A 71 7.19 -4.99 11.37
N ILE A 72 7.11 -3.92 10.58
CA ILE A 72 5.95 -3.02 10.54
C ILE A 72 4.67 -3.78 10.19
N MET A 73 4.70 -4.62 9.15
CA MET A 73 3.52 -5.40 8.75
C MET A 73 3.09 -6.38 9.85
N THR A 74 4.04 -7.07 10.49
CA THR A 74 3.78 -7.97 11.62
C THR A 74 3.18 -7.21 12.81
N ALA A 75 3.69 -6.02 13.11
CA ALA A 75 3.15 -5.17 14.16
C ALA A 75 1.72 -4.71 13.85
N ILE A 76 1.39 -4.36 12.60
CA ILE A 76 0.01 -4.06 12.17
C ILE A 76 -0.90 -5.28 12.36
N GLU A 77 -0.43 -6.48 12.02
CA GLU A 77 -1.18 -7.73 12.22
C GLU A 77 -1.44 -8.03 13.70
N ASN A 78 -0.55 -7.59 14.58
CA ASN A 78 -0.66 -7.78 16.03
C ASN A 78 -1.32 -6.60 16.76
N ASP A 79 -1.78 -5.57 16.05
CA ASP A 79 -2.35 -4.35 16.64
C ASP A 79 -1.33 -3.60 17.54
N ASP A 80 -0.05 -3.68 17.19
CA ASP A 80 1.07 -3.10 17.93
C ASP A 80 1.51 -1.77 17.31
N LEU A 81 0.91 -0.66 17.77
CA LEU A 81 1.28 0.68 17.31
C LEU A 81 2.70 1.07 17.75
N ASP A 82 3.15 0.60 18.91
CA ASP A 82 4.47 0.96 19.45
C ASP A 82 5.58 0.28 18.66
N GLY A 83 5.40 -0.98 18.26
CA GLY A 83 6.29 -1.68 17.33
C GLY A 83 6.44 -0.96 15.99
N ILE A 84 5.35 -0.43 15.43
CA ILE A 84 5.38 0.37 14.20
C ILE A 84 6.16 1.68 14.42
N ARG A 85 5.95 2.34 15.57
CA ARG A 85 6.66 3.58 15.92
C ARG A 85 8.16 3.34 16.02
N VAL A 86 8.58 2.32 16.74
CA VAL A 86 10.01 1.99 16.93
C VAL A 86 10.70 1.78 15.58
N GLU A 87 10.08 1.00 14.68
CA GLU A 87 10.69 0.74 13.37
C GLU A 87 10.73 1.99 12.49
N LEU A 88 9.67 2.79 12.46
CA LEU A 88 9.67 4.03 11.66
C LEU A 88 10.56 5.12 12.25
N GLU A 89 10.63 5.24 13.57
CA GLU A 89 11.47 6.24 14.24
C GLU A 89 12.95 5.98 14.02
N SER A 90 13.35 4.72 13.84
CA SER A 90 14.70 4.32 13.48
C SER A 90 15.10 4.63 12.02
N LEU A 91 14.16 5.06 11.18
CA LEU A 91 14.39 5.42 9.78
C LEU A 91 14.50 6.93 9.60
N ASP A 92 15.37 7.33 8.67
CA ASP A 92 15.40 8.71 8.16
C ASP A 92 14.05 9.11 7.55
N LEU A 93 13.68 10.38 7.68
CA LEU A 93 12.38 10.91 7.26
C LEU A 93 12.03 10.58 5.80
N ASN A 94 13.02 10.63 4.89
CA ASN A 94 12.82 10.31 3.48
C ASN A 94 12.48 8.82 3.27
N LEU A 95 13.13 7.94 4.03
CA LEU A 95 12.94 6.49 3.94
C LEU A 95 11.62 6.05 4.57
N ARG A 96 11.13 6.76 5.60
CA ARG A 96 9.82 6.45 6.22
C ARG A 96 8.69 6.42 5.20
N LYS A 97 8.59 7.45 4.37
CA LYS A 97 7.54 7.55 3.36
C LYS A 97 7.64 6.41 2.35
N SER A 98 8.85 6.10 1.92
CA SER A 98 9.12 5.01 1.00
C SER A 98 8.68 3.67 1.59
N VAL A 99 9.11 3.35 2.82
CA VAL A 99 8.74 2.11 3.52
C VAL A 99 7.22 2.03 3.76
N ILE A 100 6.57 3.09 4.22
CA ILE A 100 5.13 3.11 4.51
C ILE A 100 4.26 2.88 3.25
N ASN A 101 4.73 3.36 2.09
CA ASN A 101 4.01 3.21 0.83
C ASN A 101 4.44 1.97 0.05
N SER A 102 5.50 1.30 0.49
CA SER A 102 5.93 0.03 -0.07
C SER A 102 4.84 -1.02 0.14
N TRP A 103 4.70 -1.86 -0.87
CA TRP A 103 3.80 -3.00 -0.90
C TRP A 103 4.50 -4.09 -1.71
N ASP A 104 4.07 -5.33 -1.63
CA ASP A 104 4.60 -6.35 -2.52
C ASP A 104 3.45 -7.11 -3.19
N ASN A 105 3.77 -7.94 -4.19
CA ASN A 105 2.73 -8.67 -4.93
C ASN A 105 2.07 -9.80 -4.12
N GLU A 106 2.50 -10.00 -2.87
CA GLU A 106 1.86 -10.90 -1.92
C GLU A 106 0.96 -10.13 -0.92
N TYR A 107 1.34 -8.91 -0.57
CA TYR A 107 0.82 -8.08 0.52
C TYR A 107 0.44 -6.67 0.03
N GLY A 108 -0.76 -6.25 0.41
CA GLY A 108 -1.15 -4.84 0.29
C GLY A 108 -0.25 -3.89 1.08
N SER A 109 -0.35 -2.58 0.80
CA SER A 109 0.39 -1.58 1.59
C SER A 109 -0.05 -1.60 3.06
N PRO A 110 0.80 -1.16 4.00
CA PRO A 110 0.48 -1.02 5.43
C PRO A 110 -0.90 -0.41 5.70
N LEU A 111 -1.29 0.61 4.91
CA LEU A 111 -2.56 1.29 5.06
C LEU A 111 -3.78 0.42 4.70
N HIS A 112 -3.64 -0.50 3.75
CA HIS A 112 -4.70 -1.46 3.43
C HIS A 112 -4.94 -2.43 4.59
N PHE A 113 -3.88 -2.89 5.26
CA PHE A 113 -3.99 -3.75 6.43
C PHE A 113 -4.60 -3.00 7.61
N ALA A 114 -4.16 -1.78 7.90
CA ALA A 114 -4.74 -0.97 8.96
C ALA A 114 -6.26 -0.74 8.77
N ALA A 115 -6.69 -0.43 7.55
CA ALA A 115 -8.09 -0.31 7.19
C ALA A 115 -8.85 -1.64 7.33
N TYR A 116 -8.26 -2.75 6.89
CA TYR A 116 -8.86 -4.08 7.02
C TYR A 116 -9.07 -4.51 8.48
N ARG A 117 -8.09 -4.19 9.32
CA ARG A 117 -8.11 -4.46 10.77
C ARG A 117 -8.99 -3.50 11.55
N ARG A 118 -9.60 -2.51 10.89
CA ARG A 118 -10.47 -1.51 11.52
C ARG A 118 -9.77 -0.75 12.65
N ASN A 119 -8.46 -0.59 12.50
CA ASN A 119 -7.67 0.09 13.51
C ASN A 119 -7.49 1.56 13.13
N TYR A 120 -8.31 2.40 13.77
CA TYR A 120 -8.26 3.83 13.58
C TYR A 120 -6.91 4.45 13.94
N GLN A 121 -6.29 4.02 15.05
CA GLN A 121 -5.05 4.65 15.55
C GLN A 121 -3.86 4.35 14.64
N ILE A 122 -3.69 3.09 14.22
CA ILE A 122 -2.65 2.73 13.24
C ILE A 122 -2.94 3.41 11.90
N THR A 123 -4.18 3.41 11.42
CA THR A 123 -4.54 4.08 10.15
C THR A 123 -4.17 5.57 10.20
N LYS A 124 -4.54 6.26 11.29
CA LYS A 124 -4.20 7.67 11.51
C LYS A 124 -2.70 7.89 11.54
N PHE A 125 -1.97 7.07 12.29
CA PHE A 125 -0.52 7.17 12.41
C PHE A 125 0.19 6.99 11.06
N LEU A 126 -0.22 5.99 10.27
CA LEU A 126 0.34 5.77 8.93
C LEU A 126 0.08 6.96 7.99
N LEU A 127 -1.14 7.51 8.00
CA LEU A 127 -1.49 8.69 7.20
C LEU A 127 -0.71 9.94 7.62
N GLU A 128 -0.51 10.13 8.93
CA GLU A 128 0.32 11.23 9.47
C GLU A 128 1.80 11.10 9.09
N ASN A 129 2.28 9.88 8.85
CA ASN A 129 3.63 9.59 8.37
C ASN A 129 3.73 9.45 6.83
N GLY A 130 2.71 9.91 6.10
CA GLY A 130 2.78 10.03 4.63
C GLY A 130 2.34 8.79 3.85
N ALA A 131 1.57 7.89 4.45
CA ALA A 131 0.86 6.85 3.70
C ALA A 131 -0.07 7.46 2.65
N ASN A 132 -0.04 6.93 1.44
CA ASN A 132 -0.88 7.36 0.34
C ASN A 132 -2.31 6.78 0.53
N PRO A 133 -3.33 7.61 0.81
CA PRO A 133 -4.71 7.16 1.02
C PRO A 133 -5.34 6.58 -0.27
N ASN A 134 -4.73 6.88 -1.42
CA ASN A 134 -5.15 6.41 -2.74
C ASN A 134 -4.30 5.24 -3.24
N SER A 135 -3.54 4.58 -2.36
CA SER A 135 -2.80 3.36 -2.72
C SER A 135 -3.75 2.34 -3.35
N ARG A 136 -3.29 1.64 -4.39
CA ARG A 136 -4.08 0.66 -5.15
C ARG A 136 -3.34 -0.66 -5.23
N ILE A 137 -4.04 -1.75 -4.94
CA ILE A 137 -3.52 -3.11 -5.17
C ILE A 137 -4.37 -3.75 -6.26
N ASP A 138 -3.74 -4.32 -7.29
CA ASP A 138 -4.48 -5.05 -8.32
C ASP A 138 -4.91 -6.43 -7.81
N PHE A 139 -6.02 -6.93 -8.33
CA PHE A 139 -6.57 -8.24 -8.00
C PHE A 139 -5.54 -9.36 -8.17
N LEU A 140 -4.68 -9.25 -9.18
CA LEU A 140 -3.68 -10.28 -9.53
C LEU A 140 -2.50 -10.34 -8.54
N THR A 141 -2.30 -9.30 -7.73
CA THR A 141 -1.12 -9.12 -6.88
C THR A 141 -1.44 -9.21 -5.38
N ARG A 142 -2.48 -9.96 -5.00
CA ARG A 142 -3.01 -10.06 -3.62
C ARG A 142 -2.83 -11.47 -3.01
N LYS A 143 -1.87 -12.29 -3.47
CA LYS A 143 -1.83 -13.74 -3.17
C LYS A 143 -2.02 -14.13 -1.69
N LYS A 144 -1.68 -13.28 -0.70
CA LYS A 144 -1.78 -13.60 0.73
C LYS A 144 -2.62 -12.65 1.60
N MET A 145 -3.24 -11.60 1.07
CA MET A 145 -3.94 -10.64 1.93
C MET A 145 -5.14 -11.33 2.64
N PRO A 146 -5.19 -11.38 3.98
CA PRO A 146 -6.07 -12.27 4.74
C PRO A 146 -7.48 -11.69 4.89
N PHE A 147 -8.05 -11.18 3.80
CA PHE A 147 -9.43 -10.74 3.78
C PHE A 147 -10.35 -11.92 4.11
N ASP A 148 -11.32 -11.70 4.99
CA ASP A 148 -12.39 -12.66 5.21
C ASP A 148 -13.16 -12.92 3.91
N ALA A 149 -13.88 -14.06 3.86
CA ALA A 149 -14.59 -14.50 2.66
C ALA A 149 -15.62 -13.47 2.16
N ASN A 150 -16.21 -12.68 3.08
CA ASN A 150 -17.23 -11.68 2.75
C ASN A 150 -16.61 -10.47 2.05
N VAL A 151 -15.58 -9.86 2.64
CA VAL A 151 -14.83 -8.77 2.03
C VAL A 151 -14.25 -9.24 0.70
N ASN A 152 -13.66 -10.44 0.65
CA ASN A 152 -13.14 -11.02 -0.58
C ASN A 152 -14.19 -11.16 -1.67
N LYS A 153 -15.44 -11.53 -1.34
CA LYS A 153 -16.55 -11.64 -2.30
C LYS A 153 -16.94 -10.27 -2.86
N ILE A 154 -16.96 -9.24 -2.02
CA ILE A 154 -17.35 -7.88 -2.39
C ILE A 154 -16.26 -7.23 -3.27
N ILE A 155 -14.99 -7.35 -2.89
CA ILE A 155 -13.86 -6.72 -3.61
C ILE A 155 -13.24 -7.62 -4.69
N LYS A 156 -13.88 -8.75 -5.04
CA LYS A 156 -13.31 -9.82 -5.89
C LYS A 156 -12.99 -9.40 -7.33
N ARG A 157 -13.36 -8.19 -7.75
CA ARG A 157 -13.40 -7.83 -9.17
C ARG A 157 -12.78 -6.46 -9.49
N GLY A 158 -11.98 -5.90 -8.58
CA GLY A 158 -11.39 -4.59 -8.78
C GLY A 158 -10.11 -4.32 -8.00
N ALA A 159 -9.41 -3.25 -8.38
CA ALA A 159 -8.30 -2.66 -7.65
C ALA A 159 -8.77 -2.17 -6.28
N ILE A 160 -8.07 -2.58 -5.24
CA ILE A 160 -8.47 -2.35 -3.85
C ILE A 160 -7.80 -1.07 -3.38
N THR A 161 -8.57 -0.15 -2.82
CA THR A 161 -8.07 1.02 -2.08
C THR A 161 -8.32 0.85 -0.58
N PRO A 162 -7.56 1.52 0.31
CA PRO A 162 -7.85 1.51 1.74
C PRO A 162 -9.29 1.92 2.05
N MET A 163 -9.83 2.91 1.32
CA MET A 163 -11.21 3.38 1.49
C MET A 163 -12.23 2.33 1.09
N SER A 164 -12.00 1.59 -0.01
CA SER A 164 -12.87 0.48 -0.40
C SER A 164 -12.91 -0.64 0.65
N ILE A 165 -11.79 -0.93 1.31
CA ILE A 165 -11.74 -1.93 2.39
C ILE A 165 -12.54 -1.44 3.60
N ALA A 166 -12.30 -0.19 4.03
CA ALA A 166 -13.02 0.40 5.15
C ALA A 166 -14.54 0.45 4.88
N ALA A 167 -14.91 0.78 3.65
CA ALA A 167 -16.30 0.76 3.19
C ALA A 167 -16.90 -0.65 3.22
N ALA A 168 -16.19 -1.68 2.79
CA ALA A 168 -16.66 -3.07 2.85
C ALA A 168 -16.88 -3.57 4.29
N LYS A 169 -16.11 -3.01 5.23
CA LYS A 169 -16.13 -3.33 6.66
C LYS A 169 -17.10 -2.47 7.47
N GLY A 170 -17.72 -1.45 6.86
CA GLY A 170 -18.61 -0.52 7.55
C GLY A 170 -17.89 0.41 8.53
N ASP A 171 -16.61 0.69 8.29
CA ASP A 171 -15.79 1.49 9.20
C ASP A 171 -15.87 2.98 8.85
N LEU A 172 -16.99 3.61 9.22
CA LEU A 172 -17.21 5.03 8.98
C LEU A 172 -16.08 5.94 9.53
N PRO A 173 -15.55 5.73 10.76
CA PRO A 173 -14.41 6.51 11.25
C PRO A 173 -13.19 6.48 10.32
N ILE A 174 -12.82 5.31 9.81
CA ILE A 174 -11.70 5.18 8.87
C ILE A 174 -12.03 5.77 7.50
N VAL A 175 -13.26 5.61 7.00
CA VAL A 175 -13.71 6.24 5.74
C VAL A 175 -13.57 7.76 5.82
N LYS A 176 -14.03 8.38 6.91
CA LYS A 176 -13.89 9.82 7.17
C LYS A 176 -12.43 10.24 7.19
N LEU A 177 -11.60 9.54 7.97
CA LEU A 177 -10.18 9.83 8.10
C LEU A 177 -9.44 9.74 6.76
N LEU A 178 -9.71 8.70 5.96
CA LEU A 178 -9.12 8.55 4.64
C LEU A 178 -9.55 9.68 3.71
N HIS A 179 -10.82 10.07 3.72
CA HIS A 179 -11.33 11.19 2.93
C HIS A 179 -10.69 12.52 3.35
N GLU A 180 -10.64 12.82 4.64
CA GLU A 180 -9.98 14.00 5.21
C GLU A 180 -8.48 14.11 4.84
N LYS A 181 -7.81 12.97 4.65
CA LYS A 181 -6.41 12.89 4.25
C LYS A 181 -6.20 12.87 2.73
N GLY A 182 -7.23 13.15 1.93
CA GLY A 182 -7.15 13.24 0.46
C GLY A 182 -7.45 11.92 -0.27
N GLY A 183 -8.08 10.96 0.40
CA GLY A 183 -8.62 9.76 -0.21
C GLY A 183 -9.74 10.09 -1.19
N CYS A 184 -9.64 9.56 -2.40
CA CYS A 184 -10.59 9.79 -3.48
C CYS A 184 -11.89 9.02 -3.22
N ILE A 185 -12.97 9.77 -2.98
CA ILE A 185 -14.29 9.21 -2.67
C ILE A 185 -14.87 8.37 -3.81
N ASN A 186 -14.50 8.72 -5.05
CA ASN A 186 -14.92 8.07 -6.28
C ASN A 186 -13.80 7.17 -6.86
N ALA A 187 -12.89 6.66 -6.04
CA ALA A 187 -11.80 5.82 -6.51
C ALA A 187 -12.34 4.55 -7.21
N LYS A 188 -12.26 4.53 -8.54
CA LYS A 188 -12.76 3.43 -9.37
C LYS A 188 -11.78 2.29 -9.44
N THR A 189 -12.27 1.06 -9.47
CA THR A 189 -11.45 -0.11 -9.76
C THR A 189 -11.13 -0.27 -11.25
N PHE A 190 -9.97 -0.84 -11.60
CA PHE A 190 -9.49 -0.87 -13.00
C PHE A 190 -10.37 -1.70 -13.96
N ARG A 191 -10.96 -2.81 -13.48
CA ARG A 191 -11.70 -3.76 -14.36
C ARG A 191 -13.21 -3.55 -14.40
N LYS A 192 -13.81 -3.11 -13.30
CA LYS A 192 -15.27 -2.99 -13.17
C LYS A 192 -15.73 -1.63 -12.66
N GLU A 193 -14.79 -0.70 -12.52
CA GLU A 193 -15.05 0.66 -12.04
C GLU A 193 -15.79 0.78 -10.71
N TYR A 194 -15.84 -0.30 -9.89
CA TYR A 194 -16.43 -0.21 -8.56
C TYR A 194 -15.83 0.93 -7.74
N THR A 195 -16.70 1.69 -7.09
CA THR A 195 -16.34 2.77 -6.17
C THR A 195 -16.47 2.30 -4.71
N PRO A 196 -15.90 3.03 -3.74
CA PRO A 196 -16.19 2.80 -2.32
C PRO A 196 -17.69 2.74 -2.01
N LEU A 197 -18.51 3.53 -2.71
CA LEU A 197 -19.97 3.51 -2.55
C LEU A 197 -20.57 2.17 -2.98
N ASN A 198 -20.21 1.64 -4.15
CA ASN A 198 -20.73 0.34 -4.59
C ASN A 198 -20.36 -0.79 -3.62
N VAL A 199 -19.18 -0.69 -3.02
CA VAL A 199 -18.69 -1.65 -2.02
C VAL A 199 -19.50 -1.56 -0.73
N ALA A 200 -19.79 -0.33 -0.24
CA ALA A 200 -20.64 -0.12 0.93
C ALA A 200 -22.09 -0.58 0.67
N GLU A 201 -22.65 -0.30 -0.51
CA GLU A 201 -23.99 -0.74 -0.93
C GLU A 201 -24.09 -2.27 -0.97
N ALA A 202 -23.10 -2.95 -1.57
CA ALA A 202 -23.07 -4.41 -1.63
C ALA A 202 -22.91 -5.06 -0.23
N ALA A 203 -22.31 -4.34 0.72
CA ALA A 203 -22.11 -4.80 2.09
C ALA A 203 -23.26 -4.40 3.05
N GLY A 204 -24.12 -3.46 2.65
CA GLY A 204 -25.26 -3.00 3.43
C GLY A 204 -24.94 -1.99 4.55
N HIS A 205 -23.83 -1.25 4.45
CA HIS A 205 -23.39 -0.32 5.51
C HIS A 205 -23.96 1.08 5.30
N SER A 206 -25.18 1.31 5.78
CA SER A 206 -25.96 2.54 5.56
C SER A 206 -25.25 3.83 5.99
N ASP A 207 -24.54 3.81 7.11
CA ASP A 207 -23.82 4.97 7.65
C ASP A 207 -22.66 5.41 6.74
N VAL A 208 -21.93 4.45 6.19
CA VAL A 208 -20.90 4.69 5.16
C VAL A 208 -21.54 5.16 3.86
N ILE A 209 -22.66 4.55 3.43
CA ILE A 209 -23.39 4.95 2.22
C ILE A 209 -23.84 6.41 2.31
N GLU A 210 -24.48 6.79 3.41
CA GLU A 210 -24.94 8.16 3.67
C GLU A 210 -23.79 9.15 3.64
N TYR A 211 -22.67 8.82 4.30
CA TYR A 211 -21.49 9.67 4.29
C TYR A 211 -20.90 9.83 2.88
N LEU A 212 -20.76 8.73 2.14
CA LEU A 212 -20.18 8.74 0.80
C LEU A 212 -21.04 9.57 -0.16
N ILE A 213 -22.37 9.39 -0.15
CA ILE A 213 -23.32 10.18 -0.95
C ILE A 213 -23.25 11.66 -0.55
N GLY A 214 -23.28 11.95 0.75
CA GLY A 214 -23.22 13.32 1.27
C GLY A 214 -21.93 14.07 0.93
N ASN A 215 -20.86 13.36 0.56
CA ASN A 215 -19.56 13.92 0.20
C ASN A 215 -19.25 13.78 -1.30
N GLY A 216 -20.26 13.63 -2.15
CA GLY A 216 -20.09 13.67 -3.62
C GLY A 216 -19.69 12.33 -4.24
N SER A 217 -19.97 11.21 -3.58
CA SER A 217 -19.96 9.93 -4.29
C SER A 217 -21.10 9.90 -5.29
N GLU A 218 -20.75 9.66 -6.54
CA GLU A 218 -21.74 9.45 -7.59
C GLU A 218 -22.26 8.02 -7.49
N ARG A 219 -23.59 7.84 -7.50
CA ARG A 219 -24.18 6.57 -7.90
C ARG A 219 -23.90 6.36 -9.39
N GLY A 220 -22.68 5.92 -9.69
CA GLY A 220 -22.32 5.53 -11.05
C GLY A 220 -23.27 4.45 -11.53
N SER A 221 -23.68 4.53 -12.80
CA SER A 221 -24.54 3.58 -13.50
C SER A 221 -23.86 2.20 -13.59
N VAL A 222 -23.88 1.44 -12.50
CA VAL A 222 -23.52 0.03 -12.53
C VAL A 222 -24.77 -0.70 -13.02
N LEU A 223 -24.69 -1.29 -14.22
CA LEU A 223 -25.61 -2.35 -14.61
C LEU A 223 -25.62 -3.37 -13.48
N VAL A 224 -26.67 -3.33 -12.67
CA VAL A 224 -26.80 -4.18 -11.50
C VAL A 224 -27.03 -5.59 -12.04
N TYR A 225 -25.94 -6.35 -12.19
CA TYR A 225 -26.05 -7.77 -12.48
C TYR A 225 -26.44 -8.46 -11.17
N PHE A 226 -27.75 -8.47 -10.91
CA PHE A 226 -28.36 -9.39 -9.96
C PHE A 226 -28.31 -10.78 -10.60
N PRO A 227 -27.59 -11.77 -10.05
CA PRO A 227 -27.85 -13.14 -10.39
C PRO A 227 -29.21 -13.49 -9.80
N GLU A 228 -30.23 -13.44 -10.66
CA GLU A 228 -31.60 -13.94 -10.46
C GLU A 228 -32.28 -13.49 -9.16
N ASP A 229 -32.88 -12.29 -9.16
CA ASP A 229 -34.34 -12.13 -8.99
C ASP A 229 -34.75 -10.64 -8.94
N LEU A 230 -35.88 -10.37 -9.58
CA LEU A 230 -36.43 -9.05 -9.89
C LEU A 230 -36.74 -8.19 -8.65
N LEU A 231 -36.43 -6.89 -8.73
CA LEU A 231 -37.39 -5.78 -8.57
C LEU A 231 -36.72 -4.46 -9.00
N PHE A 232 -37.24 -3.87 -10.08
CA PHE A 232 -36.79 -2.58 -10.60
C PHE A 232 -37.20 -1.45 -9.64
N PHE A 233 -36.22 -0.72 -9.11
CA PHE A 233 -36.45 0.64 -8.59
C PHE A 233 -35.57 1.62 -9.37
N ASN A 234 -36.19 2.35 -10.30
CA ASN A 234 -35.64 3.60 -10.81
C ASN A 234 -35.93 4.68 -9.77
N PHE A 235 -34.90 5.23 -9.13
CA PHE A 235 -35.03 6.52 -8.46
C PHE A 235 -34.59 7.60 -9.45
N VAL A 236 -35.55 8.46 -9.78
CA VAL A 236 -35.38 9.73 -10.51
C VAL A 236 -34.56 10.70 -9.66
#